data_AF-A0A954ZS21-F1
#
_entry.id   AF-A0A954ZS21-F1
#
_cell.length_a   1.000
_cell.length_b   1.000
_cell.length_c   1.000
_cell.angle_alpha   90.00
_cell.angle_beta   90.00
_cell.angle_gamma   90.00
#
_symmetry.space_group_name_H-M   'P 1'
#
loop_
_entity.id
_entity.type
_entity.pdbx_description
1 polymer ?
#
loop_
_entity_poly.entity_id
_entity_poly.type
_entity_poly.pdbx_seq_one_letter_code
_entity_poly.pdbx_strand_id
1 'polypeptide(L)'
;MNMRTAFGLVASFSIAGSALADTPQLGGSMLHLLVSQNGQSLELDYETPVSGPVELFLYDGETYTGPASVLTGTYYSGRFGWLADGFFDLPAGSGVFVENLGTSEGLSAYDAFSYAPILGTDGSSDVWQWGGMMTHNWYSAMGPGVYSATYRVYVGNATTQEPLADWTPVELTLEWEVPFDCIADVNGDGMLSPADFSAWVGAFNTGAPGCDQNGDGFCSPADFSAWVGNYNAGCE
;
A
#
# COMPACT_ATOMS: atom_id res chain seq x y z
N MET A 1 -30.83 1.29 63.21
CA MET A 1 -30.36 0.15 62.42
C MET A 1 -29.98 0.72 61.06
N ASN A 2 -28.69 0.99 60.85
CA ASN A 2 -28.21 1.84 59.75
C ASN A 2 -28.11 1.06 58.44
N MET A 3 -28.89 1.49 57.44
CA MET A 3 -28.86 0.96 56.08
C MET A 3 -27.77 1.70 55.30
N ARG A 4 -26.67 1.03 54.97
CA ARG A 4 -25.59 1.57 54.14
C ARG A 4 -25.96 1.42 52.66
N THR A 5 -26.15 2.54 51.99
CA THR A 5 -26.34 2.65 50.54
C THR A 5 -25.02 2.37 49.83
N ALA A 6 -25.00 1.35 48.97
CA ALA A 6 -23.87 1.07 48.07
C ALA A 6 -24.14 1.72 46.70
N PHE A 7 -23.35 2.72 46.34
CA PHE A 7 -23.27 3.24 44.98
C PHE A 7 -22.19 2.44 44.24
N GLY A 8 -22.60 1.61 43.28
CA GLY A 8 -21.69 0.99 42.33
C GLY A 8 -21.48 1.95 41.16
N LEU A 9 -20.28 2.52 41.05
CA LEU A 9 -19.84 3.23 39.86
C LEU A 9 -19.07 2.21 38.99
N VAL A 10 -19.66 1.78 37.88
CA VAL A 10 -18.94 1.00 36.86
C VAL A 10 -18.51 1.98 35.78
N ALA A 11 -17.24 2.38 35.82
CA ALA A 11 -16.60 3.06 34.71
C ALA A 11 -15.97 2.00 33.80
N SER A 12 -16.61 1.70 32.69
CA SER A 12 -16.00 0.93 31.61
C SER A 12 -15.19 1.89 30.75
N PHE A 13 -13.87 1.89 30.93
CA PHE A 13 -12.93 2.43 29.96
C PHE A 13 -12.55 1.29 29.01
N SER A 14 -13.06 1.33 27.79
CA SER A 14 -12.51 0.55 26.68
C SER A 14 -11.29 1.30 26.16
N ILE A 15 -10.10 0.93 26.65
CA ILE A 15 -8.85 1.34 26.00
C ILE A 15 -8.66 0.31 24.88
N ALA A 16 -8.92 0.71 23.64
CA ALA A 16 -8.42 -0.02 22.48
C ALA A 16 -6.89 0.10 22.52
N GLY A 17 -6.22 -0.89 23.11
CA GLY A 17 -4.78 -1.00 23.01
C GLY A 17 -4.46 -1.42 21.59
N SER A 18 -3.76 -0.57 20.84
CA SER A 18 -3.14 -0.97 19.58
C SER A 18 -2.24 -2.17 19.86
N ALA A 19 -2.51 -3.28 19.17
CA ALA A 19 -1.64 -4.44 19.24
C ALA A 19 -0.35 -4.10 18.50
N LEU A 20 0.80 -4.27 19.16
CA LEU A 20 2.08 -4.20 18.48
C LEU A 20 2.16 -5.40 17.52
N ALA A 21 2.09 -5.15 16.23
CA ALA A 21 2.39 -6.15 15.22
C ALA A 21 3.92 -6.15 15.02
N ASP A 22 4.56 -7.30 15.19
CA ASP A 22 6.01 -7.42 14.97
C ASP A 22 6.36 -7.60 13.48
N THR A 23 5.37 -7.88 12.63
CA THR A 23 5.56 -8.11 11.19
C THR A 23 4.41 -7.48 10.41
N PRO A 24 4.68 -6.51 9.52
CA PRO A 24 3.66 -5.90 8.68
C PRO A 24 2.93 -6.94 7.81
N GLN A 25 1.66 -6.68 7.52
CA GLN A 25 0.85 -7.54 6.67
C GLN A 25 1.23 -7.35 5.19
N LEU A 26 1.29 -8.42 4.42
CA LEU A 26 1.77 -8.31 3.04
C LEU A 26 0.83 -7.49 2.12
N GLY A 27 -0.46 -7.36 2.43
CA GLY A 27 -1.45 -6.78 1.51
C GLY A 27 -2.25 -7.79 0.69
N GLY A 28 -2.00 -9.10 0.84
CA GLY A 28 -2.70 -10.14 0.06
C GLY A 28 -1.76 -11.22 -0.45
N SER A 29 -2.12 -11.84 -1.58
CA SER A 29 -1.25 -12.83 -2.23
C SER A 29 0.04 -12.20 -2.76
N MET A 30 1.14 -12.92 -2.68
CA MET A 30 2.41 -12.53 -3.30
C MET A 30 2.24 -12.42 -4.82
N LEU A 31 2.89 -11.42 -5.41
CA LEU A 31 2.96 -11.18 -6.84
C LEU A 31 4.44 -11.13 -7.22
N HIS A 32 4.92 -12.13 -7.95
CA HIS A 32 6.33 -12.21 -8.30
C HIS A 32 6.61 -11.62 -9.69
N LEU A 33 7.55 -10.68 -9.71
CA LEU A 33 8.24 -10.18 -10.90
C LEU A 33 9.41 -11.13 -11.18
N LEU A 34 9.23 -11.97 -12.19
CA LEU A 34 10.23 -12.90 -12.67
C LEU A 34 11.26 -12.14 -13.49
N VAL A 35 12.49 -12.07 -12.99
CA VAL A 35 13.63 -11.52 -13.72
C VAL A 35 14.40 -12.70 -14.31
N SER A 36 14.53 -12.73 -15.63
CA SER A 36 15.29 -13.77 -16.33
C SER A 36 16.35 -13.16 -17.24
N GLN A 37 17.33 -13.98 -17.63
CA GLN A 37 18.40 -13.60 -18.54
C GLN A 37 18.25 -14.35 -19.87
N ASN A 38 18.27 -13.61 -20.98
CA ASN A 38 18.34 -14.15 -22.33
C ASN A 38 19.54 -13.56 -23.07
N GLY A 39 20.66 -14.30 -23.06
CA GLY A 39 21.93 -13.79 -23.58
C GLY A 39 22.41 -12.59 -22.78
N GLN A 40 22.58 -11.44 -23.43
CA GLN A 40 22.93 -10.15 -22.79
C GLN A 40 21.71 -9.24 -22.61
N SER A 41 20.51 -9.82 -22.49
CA SER A 41 19.28 -9.08 -22.22
C SER A 41 18.65 -9.58 -20.94
N LEU A 42 18.02 -8.66 -20.20
CA LEU A 42 17.10 -9.01 -19.13
C LEU A 42 15.68 -9.02 -19.66
N GLU A 43 14.88 -9.95 -19.16
CA GLU A 43 13.45 -10.04 -19.44
C GLU A 43 12.69 -10.02 -18.10
N LEU A 44 11.44 -9.54 -18.16
CA LEU A 44 10.54 -9.44 -17.02
C LEU A 44 9.19 -10.01 -17.37
N ASP A 45 8.71 -10.89 -16.49
CA ASP A 45 7.37 -11.45 -16.56
C ASP A 45 6.72 -11.45 -15.17
N TYR A 46 5.41 -11.56 -15.13
CA TYR A 46 4.69 -11.85 -13.90
C TYR A 46 4.45 -13.36 -13.78
N GLU A 47 4.77 -13.95 -12.63
CA GLU A 47 4.44 -15.36 -12.37
C GLU A 47 2.92 -15.59 -12.48
N THR A 48 2.14 -14.62 -12.00
CA THR A 48 0.69 -14.59 -12.15
C THR A 48 0.30 -13.26 -12.80
N PRO A 49 -0.48 -13.26 -13.90
CA PRO A 49 -0.92 -12.03 -14.55
C PRO A 49 -1.55 -11.06 -13.55
N VAL A 50 -1.05 -9.83 -13.54
CA VAL A 50 -1.61 -8.74 -12.75
C VAL A 50 -2.58 -7.96 -13.63
N SER A 51 -3.80 -7.76 -13.14
CA SER A 51 -4.84 -7.01 -13.84
C SER A 51 -5.17 -5.75 -13.04
N GLY A 52 -4.69 -4.61 -13.52
CA GLY A 52 -4.90 -3.32 -12.87
C GLY A 52 -3.95 -3.05 -11.70
N PRO A 53 -4.15 -1.91 -11.01
CA PRO A 53 -3.33 -1.51 -9.86
C PRO A 53 -3.48 -2.48 -8.68
N VAL A 54 -2.43 -2.57 -7.86
CA VAL A 54 -2.43 -3.34 -6.63
C VAL A 54 -2.85 -2.47 -5.45
N GLU A 55 -3.83 -2.93 -4.69
CA GLU A 55 -4.31 -2.22 -3.51
C GLU A 55 -3.23 -2.05 -2.42
N LEU A 56 -3.13 -0.84 -1.88
CA LEU A 56 -2.43 -0.50 -0.65
C LEU A 56 -3.45 -0.40 0.48
N PHE A 57 -3.21 -1.10 1.58
CA PHE A 57 -4.16 -1.22 2.68
C PHE A 57 -3.77 -0.37 3.86
N LEU A 58 -4.75 0.29 4.48
CA LEU A 58 -4.60 0.83 5.83
C LEU A 58 -4.98 -0.26 6.83
N TYR A 59 -4.05 -0.57 7.72
CA TYR A 59 -4.27 -1.55 8.79
C TYR A 59 -4.58 -0.84 10.10
N ASP A 60 -5.85 -0.46 10.26
CA ASP A 60 -6.33 0.31 11.41
C ASP A 60 -6.00 -0.36 12.75
N GLY A 61 -5.38 0.42 13.64
CA GLY A 61 -4.97 -0.02 14.96
C GLY A 61 -3.63 -0.77 15.00
N GLU A 62 -3.00 -1.03 13.85
CA GLU A 62 -1.62 -1.54 13.81
C GLU A 62 -0.61 -0.41 13.99
N THR A 63 0.35 -0.63 14.88
CA THR A 63 1.53 0.22 15.02
C THR A 63 2.79 -0.64 15.07
N TYR A 64 3.84 -0.16 14.43
CA TYR A 64 5.14 -0.85 14.39
C TYR A 64 6.19 -0.07 15.17
N THR A 65 7.19 -0.77 15.67
CA THR A 65 8.36 -0.17 16.33
C THR A 65 9.62 -0.41 15.52
N GLY A 66 10.68 0.35 15.80
CA GLY A 66 11.94 0.20 15.07
C GLY A 66 11.81 0.59 13.58
N PRO A 67 12.55 -0.05 12.68
CA PRO A 67 12.57 0.36 11.27
C PRO A 67 11.21 0.25 10.57
N ALA A 68 10.38 -0.73 10.92
CA ALA A 68 9.05 -0.90 10.34
C ALA A 68 8.06 0.23 10.71
N SER A 69 8.41 1.11 11.64
CA SER A 69 7.55 2.26 12.02
C SER A 69 7.24 3.21 10.85
N VAL A 70 8.03 3.19 9.78
CA VAL A 70 7.76 3.93 8.53
C VAL A 70 6.43 3.57 7.88
N LEU A 71 5.86 2.40 8.17
CA LEU A 71 4.56 1.96 7.66
C LEU A 71 3.38 2.37 8.55
N THR A 72 3.65 2.86 9.77
CA THR A 72 2.60 3.16 10.75
C THR A 72 1.74 4.34 10.28
N GLY A 73 0.43 4.13 10.18
CA GLY A 73 -0.51 5.16 9.73
C GLY A 73 -0.43 5.47 8.23
N THR A 74 0.18 4.58 7.45
CA THR A 74 0.23 4.67 5.99
C THR A 74 -0.59 3.54 5.36
N TYR A 75 -1.07 3.74 4.15
CA TYR A 75 -1.56 2.64 3.31
C TYR A 75 -0.33 1.93 2.75
N TYR A 76 -0.23 0.61 2.87
CA TYR A 76 0.96 -0.09 2.38
C TYR A 76 0.68 -1.48 1.82
N SER A 77 1.64 -1.99 1.05
CA SER A 77 1.63 -3.32 0.47
C SER A 77 3.06 -3.80 0.22
N GLY A 78 3.31 -5.07 0.52
CA GLY A 78 4.56 -5.76 0.20
C GLY A 78 4.39 -6.78 -0.93
N ARG A 79 3.29 -6.76 -1.68
CA ARG A 79 2.92 -7.87 -2.57
C ARG A 79 3.88 -8.08 -3.73
N PHE A 80 4.44 -7.03 -4.31
CA PHE A 80 5.40 -7.17 -5.40
C PHE A 80 6.74 -7.70 -4.87
N GLY A 81 7.16 -8.84 -5.38
CA GLY A 81 8.42 -9.49 -5.05
C GLY A 81 9.28 -9.73 -6.28
N TRP A 82 10.55 -9.38 -6.21
CA TRP A 82 11.54 -9.69 -7.25
C TRP A 82 12.02 -11.13 -7.08
N LEU A 83 11.92 -11.93 -8.15
CA LEU A 83 12.29 -13.34 -8.15
C LEU A 83 13.19 -13.66 -9.35
N ALA A 84 14.30 -14.35 -9.11
CA ALA A 84 15.13 -14.88 -10.18
C ALA A 84 14.42 -16.06 -10.86
N ASP A 85 14.19 -15.93 -12.16
CA ASP A 85 13.71 -17.02 -13.01
C ASP A 85 14.88 -17.59 -13.82
N GLY A 86 15.56 -18.55 -13.20
CA GLY A 86 16.72 -19.24 -13.77
C GLY A 86 18.07 -18.77 -13.23
N PHE A 87 19.12 -19.10 -13.97
CA PHE A 87 20.50 -18.78 -13.60
C PHE A 87 21.00 -17.59 -14.38
N PHE A 88 21.73 -16.71 -13.70
CA PHE A 88 22.38 -15.57 -14.31
C PHE A 88 23.87 -15.86 -14.53
N ASP A 89 24.34 -15.71 -15.77
CA ASP A 89 25.76 -15.77 -16.14
C ASP A 89 26.25 -14.33 -16.38
N LEU A 90 26.59 -13.66 -15.28
CA LEU A 90 26.99 -12.25 -15.28
C LEU A 90 28.52 -12.09 -15.34
N PRO A 91 29.03 -11.05 -16.02
CA PRO A 91 30.45 -10.70 -15.97
C PRO A 91 30.96 -10.52 -14.54
N ALA A 92 32.22 -10.89 -14.28
CA ALA A 92 32.83 -10.69 -12.97
C ALA A 92 32.81 -9.20 -12.57
N GLY A 93 32.37 -8.91 -11.35
CA GLY A 93 32.24 -7.54 -10.85
C GLY A 93 31.02 -6.78 -11.40
N SER A 94 30.01 -7.50 -11.88
CA SER A 94 28.70 -6.93 -12.26
C SER A 94 27.57 -7.45 -11.36
N GLY A 95 26.41 -6.81 -11.43
CA GLY A 95 25.21 -7.19 -10.71
C GLY A 95 23.94 -6.70 -11.42
N VAL A 96 22.78 -7.15 -10.96
CA VAL A 96 21.48 -6.67 -11.44
C VAL A 96 21.03 -5.50 -10.56
N PHE A 97 20.61 -4.43 -11.21
CA PHE A 97 20.17 -3.19 -10.59
C PHE A 97 18.76 -2.85 -11.03
N VAL A 98 18.00 -2.27 -10.12
CA VAL A 98 16.70 -1.66 -10.37
C VAL A 98 16.87 -0.16 -10.14
N GLU A 99 16.54 0.64 -11.13
CA GLU A 99 16.60 2.09 -11.08
C GLU A 99 15.24 2.71 -11.25
N ASN A 100 14.90 3.65 -10.39
CA ASN A 100 13.69 4.45 -10.48
C ASN A 100 13.82 5.47 -11.61
N LEU A 101 12.95 5.37 -12.61
CA LEU A 101 12.83 6.35 -13.69
C LEU A 101 11.79 7.42 -13.40
N GLY A 102 10.92 7.18 -12.42
CA GLY A 102 9.85 8.09 -12.03
C GLY A 102 8.85 7.40 -11.12
N THR A 103 8.38 8.13 -10.11
CA THR A 103 7.40 7.65 -9.13
C THR A 103 6.36 8.74 -8.91
N SER A 104 5.10 8.34 -8.79
CA SER A 104 4.00 9.24 -8.44
C SER A 104 4.30 9.94 -7.12
N GLU A 105 3.97 11.23 -7.04
CA GLU A 105 4.08 11.99 -5.80
C GLU A 105 3.30 11.30 -4.67
N GLY A 106 3.92 11.17 -3.50
CA GLY A 106 3.31 10.55 -2.33
C GLY A 106 3.44 9.02 -2.23
N LEU A 107 4.03 8.35 -3.23
CA LEU A 107 4.42 6.94 -3.11
C LEU A 107 5.87 6.81 -2.60
N SER A 108 6.04 5.98 -1.57
CA SER A 108 7.33 5.65 -0.96
C SER A 108 7.66 4.17 -1.14
N ALA A 109 8.95 3.85 -1.25
CA ALA A 109 9.47 2.49 -1.38
C ALA A 109 10.56 2.20 -0.33
N TYR A 110 10.48 1.03 0.31
CA TYR A 110 11.40 0.61 1.36
C TYR A 110 11.96 -0.80 1.12
N ASP A 111 13.17 -1.01 1.61
CA ASP A 111 13.83 -2.32 1.61
C ASP A 111 13.05 -3.37 2.42
N ALA A 112 13.02 -4.60 1.90
CA ALA A 112 12.21 -5.69 2.43
C ALA A 112 12.46 -6.03 3.91
N PHE A 113 13.71 -5.91 4.35
CA PHE A 113 14.15 -6.39 5.66
C PHE A 113 14.52 -5.24 6.60
N SER A 114 15.23 -4.25 6.08
CA SER A 114 15.72 -3.13 6.86
C SER A 114 14.72 -1.98 6.97
N TYR A 115 13.70 -1.94 6.10
CA TYR A 115 12.77 -0.80 5.95
C TYR A 115 13.47 0.53 5.65
N ALA A 116 14.73 0.46 5.21
CA ALA A 116 15.44 1.66 4.77
C ALA A 116 14.79 2.20 3.49
N PRO A 117 14.70 3.53 3.32
CA PRO A 117 14.22 4.13 2.08
C PRO A 117 15.10 3.71 0.91
N ILE A 118 14.48 3.38 -0.22
CA ILE A 118 15.16 3.02 -1.47
C ILE A 118 14.47 3.72 -2.65
N LEU A 119 15.10 3.66 -3.82
CA LEU A 119 14.51 4.05 -5.10
C LEU A 119 13.98 5.50 -5.06
N GLY A 120 14.81 6.43 -4.57
CA GLY A 120 14.48 7.86 -4.51
C GLY A 120 13.68 8.31 -3.28
N THR A 121 13.14 7.37 -2.50
CA THR A 121 12.39 7.66 -1.27
C THR A 121 13.31 8.33 -0.24
N ASP A 122 12.86 9.42 0.39
CA ASP A 122 13.59 10.16 1.43
C ASP A 122 15.06 10.51 1.07
N GLY A 123 15.33 10.80 -0.21
CA GLY A 123 16.66 11.14 -0.69
C GLY A 123 17.62 9.95 -0.80
N SER A 124 17.10 8.73 -0.74
CA SER A 124 17.85 7.53 -1.11
C SER A 124 18.26 7.54 -2.58
N SER A 125 19.21 6.67 -2.95
CA SER A 125 19.59 6.45 -4.34
C SER A 125 18.39 6.00 -5.16
N ASP A 126 18.27 6.50 -6.40
CA ASP A 126 17.32 5.98 -7.38
C ASP A 126 17.67 4.55 -7.81
N VAL A 127 18.91 4.12 -7.59
CA VAL A 127 19.41 2.79 -7.92
C VAL A 127 19.48 1.90 -6.68
N TRP A 128 18.88 0.72 -6.78
CA TRP A 128 18.94 -0.37 -5.83
C TRP A 128 19.58 -1.61 -6.46
N GLN A 129 20.60 -2.18 -5.83
CA GLN A 129 21.19 -3.44 -6.27
C GLN A 129 20.38 -4.62 -5.74
N TRP A 130 19.77 -5.38 -6.64
CA TRP A 130 19.03 -6.57 -6.26
C TRP A 130 19.98 -7.76 -6.06
N GLY A 131 19.86 -8.43 -4.92
CA GLY A 131 20.75 -9.54 -4.53
C GLY A 131 20.47 -10.87 -5.22
N GLY A 132 19.52 -10.93 -6.17
CA GLY A 132 19.10 -12.17 -6.84
C GLY A 132 18.25 -13.12 -5.98
N MET A 133 17.93 -12.74 -4.75
CA MET A 133 17.07 -13.49 -3.83
C MET A 133 15.62 -12.98 -3.93
N MET A 134 14.66 -13.86 -3.61
CA MET A 134 13.26 -13.46 -3.45
C MET A 134 13.14 -12.28 -2.47
N THR A 135 12.72 -11.12 -2.96
CA THR A 135 12.72 -9.88 -2.19
C THR A 135 11.44 -9.08 -2.43
N HIS A 136 10.66 -8.85 -1.39
CA HIS A 136 9.43 -8.06 -1.41
C HIS A 136 9.69 -6.67 -0.83
N ASN A 137 9.76 -5.65 -1.68
CA ASN A 137 9.86 -4.28 -1.20
C ASN A 137 8.51 -3.82 -0.62
N TRP A 138 8.57 -2.89 0.31
CA TRP A 138 7.37 -2.27 0.87
C TRP A 138 7.07 -0.98 0.13
N TYR A 139 5.83 -0.82 -0.30
CA TYR A 139 5.33 0.40 -0.92
C TYR A 139 4.28 1.02 -0.01
N SER A 140 4.35 2.33 0.21
CA SER A 140 3.36 3.03 1.02
C SER A 140 2.95 4.38 0.45
N ALA A 141 1.74 4.80 0.81
CA ALA A 141 1.15 6.09 0.47
C ALA A 141 0.39 6.67 1.67
N MET A 142 0.21 7.99 1.69
CA MET A 142 -0.44 8.70 2.80
C MET A 142 -1.95 8.89 2.62
N GLY A 143 -2.49 8.68 1.42
CA GLY A 143 -3.90 8.87 1.14
C GLY A 143 -4.37 8.16 -0.13
N PRO A 144 -5.67 8.19 -0.40
CA PRO A 144 -6.29 7.77 -1.64
C PRO A 144 -5.67 8.30 -2.93
N GLY A 145 -5.73 7.45 -3.94
CA GLY A 145 -5.26 7.77 -5.28
C GLY A 145 -4.69 6.56 -6.01
N VAL A 146 -4.32 6.80 -7.28
CA VAL A 146 -3.59 5.83 -8.10
C VAL A 146 -2.13 6.26 -8.14
N TYR A 147 -1.25 5.34 -7.78
CA TYR A 147 0.18 5.53 -7.71
C TYR A 147 0.88 4.64 -8.72
N SER A 148 2.02 5.09 -9.22
CA SER A 148 2.83 4.30 -10.13
C SER A 148 4.31 4.53 -9.86
N ALA A 149 5.13 3.54 -10.21
CA ALA A 149 6.57 3.68 -10.26
C ALA A 149 7.09 2.95 -11.50
N THR A 150 7.92 3.63 -12.29
CA THR A 150 8.55 3.06 -13.48
C THR A 150 9.99 2.73 -13.16
N TYR A 151 10.38 1.48 -13.41
CA TYR A 151 11.71 0.98 -13.13
C TYR A 151 12.42 0.54 -14.39
N ARG A 152 13.73 0.79 -14.42
CA ARG A 152 14.67 0.16 -15.34
C ARG A 152 15.45 -0.93 -14.61
N VAL A 153 15.42 -2.15 -15.13
CA VAL A 153 16.22 -3.27 -14.63
C VAL A 153 17.36 -3.54 -15.60
N TYR A 154 18.59 -3.54 -15.10
CA TYR A 154 19.78 -3.66 -15.95
C TYR A 154 20.93 -4.40 -15.26
N VAL A 155 21.88 -4.89 -16.07
CA VAL A 155 23.16 -5.38 -15.57
C VAL A 155 24.16 -4.24 -15.58
N GLY A 156 24.77 -3.97 -14.43
CA GLY A 156 25.67 -2.85 -14.22
C GLY A 156 26.97 -3.24 -13.53
N ASN A 157 27.92 -2.31 -13.49
CA ASN A 157 29.15 -2.48 -12.72
C ASN A 157 28.85 -2.47 -11.22
N ALA A 158 29.32 -3.46 -10.47
CA ALA A 158 29.03 -3.60 -9.03
C ALA A 158 29.57 -2.45 -8.17
N THR A 159 30.57 -1.70 -8.67
CA THR A 159 31.18 -0.58 -7.95
C THR A 159 30.58 0.75 -8.38
N THR A 160 30.44 0.99 -9.68
CA THR A 160 29.98 2.31 -10.20
C THR A 160 28.48 2.37 -10.44
N GLN A 161 27.78 1.24 -10.44
CA GLN A 161 26.36 1.09 -10.75
C GLN A 161 25.98 1.50 -12.19
N GLU A 162 26.96 1.85 -13.02
CA GLU A 162 26.76 2.20 -14.42
C GLU A 162 26.33 0.96 -15.24
N PRO A 163 25.33 1.07 -16.12
CA PRO A 163 24.94 -0.01 -17.02
C PRO A 163 26.09 -0.51 -17.89
N LEU A 164 26.15 -1.82 -18.13
CA LEU A 164 27.11 -2.39 -19.08
C LEU A 164 26.63 -2.15 -20.52
N ALA A 165 27.51 -1.62 -21.37
CA ALA A 165 27.15 -1.15 -22.72
C ALA A 165 26.56 -2.23 -23.64
N ASP A 166 26.97 -3.48 -23.49
CA ASP A 166 26.49 -4.60 -24.32
C ASP A 166 25.25 -5.29 -23.73
N TRP A 167 24.76 -4.82 -22.58
CA TRP A 167 23.58 -5.38 -21.92
C TRP A 167 22.34 -4.56 -22.21
N THR A 168 21.28 -5.26 -22.63
CA THR A 168 19.97 -4.64 -22.88
C THR A 168 19.15 -4.64 -21.60
N PRO A 169 18.74 -3.45 -21.10
CA PRO A 169 17.87 -3.35 -19.94
C PRO A 169 16.42 -3.67 -20.31
N VAL A 170 15.59 -3.83 -19.30
CA VAL A 170 14.13 -3.95 -19.44
C VAL A 170 13.46 -2.94 -18.52
N GLU A 171 12.34 -2.37 -18.96
CA GLU A 171 11.57 -1.42 -18.17
C GLU A 171 10.21 -2.00 -17.80
N LEU A 172 9.70 -1.61 -16.65
CA LEU A 172 8.38 -2.00 -16.16
C LEU A 172 7.73 -0.84 -15.40
N THR A 173 6.41 -0.78 -15.39
CA THR A 173 5.66 0.14 -14.51
C THR A 173 4.81 -0.69 -13.57
N LEU A 174 4.99 -0.47 -12.27
CA LEU A 174 4.10 -0.98 -11.24
C LEU A 174 3.06 0.07 -10.92
N GLU A 175 1.84 -0.38 -10.68
CA GLU A 175 0.71 0.47 -10.34
C GLU A 175 0.09 -0.01 -9.04
N TRP A 176 -0.32 0.96 -8.24
CA TRP A 176 -1.01 0.76 -6.98
C TRP A 176 -2.22 1.67 -6.89
N GLU A 177 -3.18 1.27 -6.06
CA GLU A 177 -4.31 2.11 -5.70
C GLU A 177 -4.47 2.11 -4.19
N VAL A 178 -4.70 3.28 -3.62
CA VAL A 178 -5.37 3.39 -2.34
C VAL A 178 -6.83 3.66 -2.70
N PRO A 179 -7.76 2.74 -2.38
CA PRO A 179 -9.16 2.96 -2.67
C PRO A 179 -9.59 4.27 -2.03
N PHE A 180 -10.31 5.08 -2.78
CA PHE A 180 -11.04 6.19 -2.19
C PHE A 180 -12.14 5.60 -1.30
N ASP A 181 -11.93 5.54 0.01
CA ASP A 181 -12.98 5.26 0.98
C ASP A 181 -13.83 6.52 1.15
N CYS A 182 -14.50 6.90 0.07
CA CYS A 182 -15.46 7.97 0.10
C CYS A 182 -16.79 7.37 0.59
N ILE A 183 -16.89 7.15 1.90
CA ILE A 183 -18.11 6.57 2.51
C ILE A 183 -19.36 7.38 2.11
N ALA A 184 -19.20 8.69 1.86
CA ALA A 184 -20.26 9.56 1.38
C ALA A 184 -20.61 9.40 -0.12
N ASP A 185 -19.77 8.76 -0.95
CA ASP A 185 -20.07 8.31 -2.32
C ASP A 185 -20.93 7.03 -2.29
N VAL A 186 -22.19 7.20 -1.91
CA VAL A 186 -23.12 6.09 -1.70
C VAL A 186 -23.58 5.47 -3.03
N ASN A 187 -23.42 6.18 -4.15
CA ASN A 187 -23.78 5.64 -5.46
C ASN A 187 -22.62 4.87 -6.12
N GLY A 188 -21.39 5.04 -5.63
CA GLY A 188 -20.17 4.36 -6.07
C GLY A 188 -19.68 4.77 -7.46
N ASP A 189 -20.00 5.99 -7.90
CA ASP A 189 -19.62 6.51 -9.21
C ASP A 189 -18.25 7.20 -9.22
N GLY A 190 -17.59 7.27 -8.06
CA GLY A 190 -16.27 7.85 -7.86
C GLY A 190 -16.29 9.38 -7.77
N MET A 191 -17.47 10.01 -7.72
CA MET A 191 -17.63 11.46 -7.60
C MET A 191 -18.57 11.83 -6.47
N LEU A 192 -17.99 12.32 -5.38
CA LEU A 192 -18.78 12.93 -4.30
C LEU A 192 -19.55 14.15 -4.79
N SER A 193 -20.87 14.00 -4.87
CA SER A 193 -21.78 14.94 -5.49
C SER A 193 -23.16 14.92 -4.82
N PRO A 194 -24.07 15.84 -5.15
CA PRO A 194 -25.44 15.77 -4.67
C PRO A 194 -26.19 14.49 -5.09
N ALA A 195 -25.68 13.72 -6.07
CA ALA A 195 -26.25 12.43 -6.45
C ALA A 195 -26.12 11.41 -5.30
N ASP A 196 -25.07 11.50 -4.49
CA ASP A 196 -24.84 10.59 -3.37
C ASP A 196 -25.80 10.80 -2.23
N PHE A 197 -26.25 12.04 -2.01
CA PHE A 197 -27.31 12.29 -1.05
C PHE A 197 -28.60 11.56 -1.45
N SER A 198 -28.91 11.55 -2.75
CA SER A 198 -30.08 10.84 -3.26
C SER A 198 -29.93 9.32 -3.12
N ALA A 199 -28.73 8.79 -3.35
CA ALA A 199 -28.42 7.38 -3.12
C ALA A 199 -28.47 7.01 -1.63
N TRP A 200 -27.94 7.84 -0.75
CA TRP A 200 -28.03 7.67 0.72
C TRP A 200 -29.47 7.65 1.21
N VAL A 201 -30.33 8.56 0.73
CA VAL A 201 -31.77 8.53 1.07
C VAL A 201 -32.42 7.22 0.61
N GLY A 202 -32.04 6.73 -0.58
CA GLY A 202 -32.47 5.41 -1.06
C GLY A 202 -32.04 4.29 -0.10
N ALA A 203 -30.75 4.24 0.23
CA ALA A 203 -30.17 3.24 1.12
C ALA A 203 -30.81 3.27 2.52
N PHE A 204 -31.02 4.46 3.09
CA PHE A 204 -31.68 4.65 4.39
C PHE A 204 -33.11 4.10 4.40
N ASN A 205 -33.90 4.37 3.36
CA ASN A 205 -35.28 3.89 3.26
C ASN A 205 -35.38 2.37 3.09
N THR A 206 -34.38 1.73 2.47
CA THR A 206 -34.36 0.28 2.27
C THR A 206 -33.55 -0.48 3.30
N GLY A 207 -32.88 0.21 4.23
CA GLY A 207 -31.96 -0.40 5.18
C GLY A 207 -30.73 -1.04 4.51
N ALA A 208 -30.25 -0.46 3.40
CA ALA A 208 -29.11 -1.00 2.64
C ALA A 208 -27.77 -0.53 3.25
N PRO A 209 -26.67 -1.29 3.08
CA PRO A 209 -25.40 -1.00 3.76
C PRO A 209 -24.86 0.43 3.61
N GLY A 210 -25.05 1.08 2.46
CA GLY A 210 -24.62 2.47 2.25
C GLY A 210 -25.31 3.52 3.14
N CYS A 211 -26.31 3.13 3.93
CA CYS A 211 -26.94 3.98 4.93
C CYS A 211 -26.03 4.25 6.13
N ASP A 212 -25.13 3.31 6.48
CA ASP A 212 -24.38 3.26 7.74
C ASP A 212 -23.10 4.03 7.55
N GLN A 213 -23.14 5.29 7.96
CA GLN A 213 -22.13 6.30 7.67
C GLN A 213 -21.22 6.53 8.85
N ASN A 214 -21.60 6.04 10.03
CA ASN A 214 -20.79 6.08 11.25
C ASN A 214 -20.16 4.71 11.61
N GLY A 215 -20.50 3.64 10.87
CA GLY A 215 -19.95 2.30 11.03
C GLY A 215 -20.45 1.56 12.26
N ASP A 216 -21.60 1.94 12.83
CA ASP A 216 -22.13 1.33 14.05
C ASP A 216 -22.99 0.07 13.80
N GLY A 217 -23.20 -0.28 12.53
CA GLY A 217 -23.95 -1.45 12.10
C GLY A 217 -25.46 -1.20 11.99
N PHE A 218 -25.95 0.02 12.21
CA PHE A 218 -27.37 0.35 12.16
C PHE A 218 -27.67 1.55 11.26
N CYS A 219 -28.60 1.40 10.30
CA CYS A 219 -29.20 2.56 9.62
C CYS A 219 -30.06 3.35 10.61
N SER A 220 -29.58 4.50 11.08
CA SER A 220 -30.23 5.34 12.07
C SER A 220 -30.18 6.83 11.69
N PRO A 221 -30.97 7.70 12.34
CA PRO A 221 -30.83 9.14 12.12
C PRO A 221 -29.45 9.71 12.46
N ALA A 222 -28.60 8.98 13.22
CA ALA A 222 -27.23 9.39 13.49
C ALA A 222 -26.38 9.42 12.20
N ASP A 223 -26.68 8.52 11.27
CA ASP A 223 -25.99 8.40 9.99
C ASP A 223 -26.17 9.60 9.07
N PHE A 224 -27.26 10.35 9.21
CA PHE A 224 -27.40 11.60 8.47
C PHE A 224 -26.33 12.61 8.87
N SER A 225 -26.05 12.73 10.17
CA SER A 225 -25.01 13.65 10.65
C SER A 225 -23.61 13.17 10.26
N ALA A 226 -23.40 11.85 10.26
CA ALA A 226 -22.16 11.25 9.79
C ALA A 226 -21.96 11.44 8.27
N TRP A 227 -23.00 11.21 7.45
CA TRP A 227 -22.97 11.47 6.01
C TRP A 227 -22.62 12.93 5.71
N VAL A 228 -23.24 13.89 6.41
CA VAL A 228 -22.91 15.32 6.25
C VAL A 228 -21.45 15.60 6.66
N GLY A 229 -20.96 14.92 7.70
CA GLY A 229 -19.55 14.98 8.10
C GLY A 229 -18.63 14.48 6.99
N ASN A 230 -18.87 13.27 6.50
CA ASN A 230 -18.11 12.61 5.45
C ASN A 230 -18.17 13.42 4.13
N TYR A 231 -19.35 13.93 3.75
CA TYR A 231 -19.52 14.76 2.55
C TYR A 231 -18.73 16.07 2.62
N ASN A 232 -18.69 16.72 3.78
CA ASN A 232 -17.95 17.98 3.96
C ASN A 232 -16.44 17.77 4.15
N ALA A 233 -16.04 16.60 4.66
CA ALA A 233 -14.64 16.17 4.68
C ALA A 233 -14.12 15.94 3.26
N GLY A 234 -15.01 15.58 2.33
CA GLY A 234 -14.63 15.21 0.98
C GLY A 234 -14.30 13.73 0.90
N CYS A 235 -13.88 13.30 -0.28
CA CYS A 235 -13.10 12.07 -0.40
C CYS A 235 -11.65 12.51 -0.22
N GLU A 236 -11.02 12.16 0.90
CA GLU A 236 -9.57 12.33 1.08
C GLU A 236 -8.88 11.00 1.05
#